data_AF-A0A1D8RZA8-F1
#
_entry.id   AF-A0A1D8RZA8-F1
#
_cell.length_a   1.000
_cell.length_b   1.000
_cell.length_c   1.000
_cell.angle_alpha   90.00
_cell.angle_beta   90.00
_cell.angle_gamma   90.00
#
_symmetry.space_group_name_H-M   'P 1'
#
loop_
_entity.id
_entity.type
_entity.pdbx_description
1 polymer ?
#
loop_
_entity_poly.entity_id
_entity_poly.type
_entity_poly.pdbx_seq_one_letter_code
_entity_poly.pdbx_strand_id
1 'polypeptide(L)'
;MKFTKNFMAKFIFVCFLLASGSVFADFKSEIIKSCKAYQQGIDRSEINPCKLYIDGFIDSSLLSESAVVKPEALIDNPRAPVSDFVKRAYNTRVTARSSLTEKGGDHAFCIPLEEDRRKVVSKIAKSMKIDDLETKSLKEVLFETLVSDFPC
;
A
#
# COMPACT_ATOMS: atom_id res chain seq x y z
N MET A 1 -39.91 -37.46 -28.84
CA MET A 1 -39.29 -36.12 -28.65
C MET A 1 -39.52 -35.46 -27.27
N LYS A 2 -40.11 -36.10 -26.25
CA LYS A 2 -40.29 -35.49 -24.92
C LYS A 2 -39.10 -35.67 -23.96
N PHE A 3 -38.34 -36.75 -24.11
CA PHE A 3 -37.26 -37.12 -23.18
C PHE A 3 -36.04 -36.18 -23.25
N THR A 4 -35.69 -35.71 -24.46
CA THR A 4 -34.57 -34.78 -24.69
C THR A 4 -34.84 -33.36 -24.17
N LYS A 5 -36.11 -32.92 -24.16
CA LYS A 5 -36.52 -31.60 -23.65
C LYS A 5 -36.30 -31.47 -22.14
N ASN A 6 -36.60 -32.52 -21.37
CA ASN A 6 -36.43 -32.54 -19.92
C ASN A 6 -34.94 -32.62 -19.53
N PHE A 7 -34.10 -33.25 -20.35
CA PHE A 7 -32.66 -33.34 -20.10
C PHE A 7 -31.96 -32.00 -20.37
N MET A 8 -32.32 -31.33 -21.48
CA MET A 8 -31.84 -29.98 -21.81
C MET A 8 -32.21 -28.96 -20.71
N ALA A 9 -33.44 -29.00 -20.19
CA ALA A 9 -33.87 -28.09 -19.13
C ALA A 9 -33.08 -28.27 -17.82
N LYS A 10 -32.76 -29.51 -17.45
CA LYS A 10 -31.94 -29.80 -16.26
C LYS A 10 -30.49 -29.34 -16.44
N PHE A 11 -29.94 -29.47 -17.65
CA PHE A 11 -28.59 -29.02 -17.95
C PHE A 11 -28.47 -27.49 -17.88
N ILE A 12 -29.44 -26.77 -18.43
CA ILE A 12 -29.50 -25.30 -18.37
C ILE A 12 -29.59 -24.83 -16.91
N PHE A 13 -30.39 -25.50 -16.07
CA PHE A 13 -30.52 -25.14 -14.65
C PHE A 13 -29.22 -25.35 -13.87
N VAL A 14 -28.48 -26.44 -14.16
CA VAL A 14 -27.18 -26.71 -13.52
C VAL A 14 -26.10 -25.71 -13.99
N CYS A 15 -26.09 -25.34 -15.27
CA CYS A 15 -25.17 -24.30 -15.77
C CYS A 15 -25.44 -22.92 -15.15
N PHE A 16 -26.70 -22.59 -14.86
CA PHE A 16 -27.05 -21.33 -14.21
C PHE A 16 -26.61 -21.28 -12.74
N LEU A 17 -26.64 -22.41 -12.03
CA LEU A 17 -26.14 -22.51 -10.65
C LEU A 17 -24.60 -22.46 -10.55
N LEU A 18 -23.89 -22.78 -11.63
CA LEU A 18 -22.43 -22.72 -11.70
C LEU A 18 -21.90 -21.37 -12.17
N ALA A 19 -22.78 -20.40 -12.48
CA ALA A 19 -22.39 -19.02 -12.74
C ALA A 19 -22.10 -18.31 -11.41
N SER A 20 -20.96 -18.60 -10.79
CA SER A 20 -20.44 -17.77 -9.71
C SER A 20 -20.02 -16.42 -10.28
N GLY A 21 -20.74 -15.37 -9.91
CA GLY A 21 -20.35 -14.00 -10.21
C GLY A 21 -19.03 -13.68 -9.51
N SER A 22 -17.98 -13.37 -10.26
CA SER A 22 -16.75 -12.81 -9.72
C SER A 22 -17.01 -11.37 -9.28
N VAL A 23 -17.20 -11.16 -7.98
CA VAL A 23 -17.14 -9.83 -7.40
C VAL A 23 -15.68 -9.50 -7.16
N PHE A 24 -15.13 -8.58 -7.95
CA PHE A 24 -13.81 -8.02 -7.67
C PHE A 24 -13.94 -7.05 -6.50
N ALA A 25 -13.17 -7.27 -5.45
CA ALA A 25 -13.09 -6.33 -4.34
C ALA A 25 -12.28 -5.10 -4.76
N ASP A 26 -12.91 -3.93 -4.74
CA ASP A 26 -12.24 -2.64 -4.97
C ASP A 26 -11.70 -2.08 -3.65
N PHE A 27 -10.64 -2.72 -3.15
CA PHE A 27 -10.00 -2.31 -1.89
C PHE A 27 -9.50 -0.86 -1.93
N LYS A 28 -9.10 -0.36 -3.11
CA LYS A 28 -8.57 1.00 -3.24
C LYS A 28 -9.65 2.02 -2.90
N SER A 29 -10.84 1.92 -3.51
CA SER A 29 -11.91 2.88 -3.24
C SER A 29 -12.43 2.77 -1.80
N GLU A 30 -12.46 1.57 -1.22
CA GLU A 30 -12.83 1.37 0.18
C GLU A 30 -11.84 2.04 1.15
N ILE A 31 -10.52 1.92 0.91
CA ILE A 31 -9.49 2.60 1.70
C ILE A 31 -9.66 4.11 1.59
N ILE A 32 -9.82 4.65 0.38
CA ILE A 32 -10.00 6.09 0.16
C ILE A 32 -11.27 6.60 0.86
N LYS A 33 -12.37 5.85 0.76
CA LYS A 33 -13.63 6.18 1.44
C LYS A 33 -13.45 6.17 2.95
N SER A 34 -12.74 5.19 3.50
CA SER A 34 -12.40 5.12 4.93
C SER A 34 -11.57 6.34 5.35
N CYS A 35 -10.59 6.75 4.55
CA CYS A 35 -9.78 7.94 4.85
C CYS A 35 -10.61 9.22 4.83
N LYS A 36 -11.50 9.40 3.84
CA LYS A 36 -12.45 10.52 3.78
C LYS A 36 -13.34 10.57 5.02
N ALA A 37 -13.93 9.44 5.39
CA ALA A 37 -14.78 9.34 6.58
C ALA A 37 -14.03 9.66 7.86
N TYR A 38 -12.76 9.24 7.97
CA TYR A 38 -11.90 9.55 9.10
C TYR A 38 -11.58 11.05 9.19
N GLN A 39 -11.22 11.69 8.08
CA GLN A 39 -10.93 13.14 8.03
C GLN A 39 -12.16 14.00 8.34
N GLN A 40 -13.33 13.58 7.89
CA GLN A 40 -14.61 14.24 8.20
C GLN A 40 -15.07 13.99 9.64
N GLY A 41 -14.35 13.17 10.41
CA GLY A 41 -14.71 12.81 11.78
C GLY A 41 -15.98 11.96 11.89
N ILE A 42 -16.40 11.34 10.78
CA ILE A 42 -17.53 10.40 10.70
C ILE A 42 -17.09 9.05 11.29
N ASP A 43 -15.93 8.55 10.85
CA ASP A 43 -15.30 7.39 11.43
C ASP A 43 -14.22 7.86 12.41
N ARG A 44 -14.45 7.70 13.71
CA ARG A 44 -13.47 8.04 14.77
C ARG A 44 -12.84 6.82 15.41
N SER A 45 -13.08 5.64 14.85
CA SER A 45 -12.55 4.40 15.38
C SER A 45 -11.03 4.47 15.47
N GLU A 46 -10.48 3.85 16.51
CA GLU A 46 -9.04 3.75 16.69
C GLU A 46 -8.42 2.95 15.54
N ILE A 47 -9.13 1.92 15.07
CA ILE A 47 -8.73 1.00 13.99
C ILE A 47 -9.76 1.06 12.86
N ASN A 48 -9.31 1.41 11.65
CA ASN A 48 -10.11 1.38 10.43
C ASN A 48 -9.24 1.06 9.21
N PRO A 49 -9.84 0.73 8.04
CA PRO A 49 -9.09 0.40 6.83
C PRO A 49 -8.07 1.45 6.41
N CYS A 50 -8.39 2.74 6.54
CA CYS A 50 -7.44 3.82 6.22
C CYS A 50 -6.17 3.73 7.07
N LYS A 51 -6.34 3.67 8.40
CA LYS A 51 -5.24 3.62 9.35
C LYS A 51 -4.41 2.34 9.22
N LEU A 52 -5.06 1.19 9.01
CA LEU A 52 -4.37 -0.08 8.80
C LEU A 52 -3.53 -0.06 7.52
N TYR A 53 -4.06 0.53 6.44
CA TYR A 53 -3.30 0.69 5.21
C TYR A 53 -2.09 1.59 5.39
N ILE A 54 -2.26 2.74 6.07
CA ILE A 54 -1.16 3.66 6.37
C ILE A 54 -0.10 2.99 7.23
N ASP A 55 -0.50 2.24 8.25
CA ASP A 55 0.41 1.53 9.14
C ASP A 55 1.27 0.50 8.37
N GLY A 56 0.62 -0.32 7.54
CA GLY A 56 1.32 -1.25 6.65
C GLY A 56 2.20 -0.55 5.60
N PHE A 57 1.77 0.61 5.10
CA PHE A 57 2.58 1.41 4.18
C PHE A 57 3.87 1.91 4.86
N ILE A 58 3.77 2.43 6.09
CA ILE A 58 4.94 2.86 6.85
C ILE A 58 5.89 1.68 7.10
N ASP A 59 5.39 0.50 7.48
CA ASP A 59 6.24 -0.70 7.64
C ASP A 59 6.93 -1.08 6.33
N SER A 60 6.18 -1.08 5.23
CA SER A 60 6.75 -1.42 3.91
C SER A 60 7.78 -0.41 3.43
N SER A 61 7.59 0.88 3.73
CA SER A 61 8.52 1.93 3.33
C SER A 61 9.80 1.84 4.15
N LEU A 62 9.71 1.74 5.49
CA LEU A 62 10.89 1.58 6.36
C LEU A 62 11.73 0.33 6.04
N LEU A 63 11.11 -0.73 5.50
CA LEU A 63 11.77 -2.00 5.18
C LEU A 63 12.26 -2.12 3.73
N SER A 64 11.94 -1.14 2.87
CA SER A 64 12.32 -1.16 1.45
C SER A 64 13.39 -0.11 1.15
N GLU A 65 14.31 -0.42 0.23
CA GLU A 65 15.25 0.58 -0.32
C GLU A 65 14.53 1.79 -0.93
N SER A 66 13.23 1.69 -1.23
CA SER A 66 12.38 2.81 -1.65
C SER A 66 12.02 3.84 -0.56
N ALA A 67 12.33 3.63 0.73
CA ALA A 67 12.39 4.77 1.68
C ALA A 67 13.71 5.55 1.60
N VAL A 68 14.73 4.97 0.95
CA VAL A 68 16.01 5.64 0.65
C VAL A 68 15.91 6.42 -0.67
N VAL A 69 14.81 6.27 -1.43
CA VAL A 69 14.72 6.68 -2.83
C VAL A 69 13.28 7.01 -3.21
N LYS A 70 13.01 8.25 -3.63
CA LYS A 70 11.70 8.67 -4.20
C LYS A 70 11.11 7.58 -5.10
N PRO A 71 9.78 7.31 -5.05
CA PRO A 71 9.13 6.35 -5.93
C PRO A 71 9.56 6.51 -7.39
N GLU A 72 9.81 5.41 -8.09
CA GLU A 72 10.36 5.39 -9.47
C GLU A 72 9.62 6.28 -10.48
N ALA A 73 8.36 6.62 -10.20
CA ALA A 73 7.58 7.62 -10.95
C ALA A 73 8.17 9.06 -10.92
N LEU A 74 9.20 9.31 -10.10
CA LEU A 74 9.85 10.61 -9.91
C LEU A 74 11.34 10.62 -10.31
N ILE A 75 11.87 9.56 -10.92
CA ILE A 75 13.30 9.44 -11.22
C ILE A 75 13.57 9.47 -12.74
N ASP A 76 13.75 10.67 -13.29
CA ASP A 76 14.38 10.88 -14.61
C ASP A 76 15.92 10.76 -14.52
N ASN A 77 16.45 9.71 -13.89
CA ASN A 77 17.90 9.45 -13.94
C ASN A 77 18.25 7.96 -13.76
N PRO A 78 18.95 7.34 -14.72
CA PRO A 78 19.37 5.95 -14.60
C PRO A 78 20.51 5.86 -13.57
N ARG A 79 20.23 5.24 -12.42
CA ARG A 79 21.29 4.89 -11.46
C ARG A 79 22.25 3.89 -12.08
N ALA A 80 23.54 4.06 -11.78
CA ALA A 80 24.59 3.19 -12.26
C ALA A 80 24.31 1.72 -11.86
N PRO A 81 24.52 0.76 -12.79
CA PRO A 81 24.19 -0.64 -12.53
C PRO A 81 25.13 -1.22 -11.46
N VAL A 82 24.54 -1.64 -10.34
CA VAL A 82 25.24 -2.40 -9.29
C VAL A 82 25.63 -3.77 -9.84
N SER A 83 26.87 -4.21 -9.58
CA SER A 83 27.40 -5.46 -10.13
C SER A 83 26.69 -6.70 -9.58
N ASP A 84 26.59 -7.74 -10.41
CA ASP A 84 25.93 -9.00 -10.04
C ASP A 84 26.65 -9.75 -8.91
N PHE A 85 27.94 -9.47 -8.71
CA PHE A 85 28.70 -10.00 -7.58
C PHE A 85 28.21 -9.42 -6.25
N VAL A 86 27.99 -8.11 -6.20
CA VAL A 86 27.49 -7.43 -5.00
C VAL A 86 26.08 -7.93 -4.65
N LYS A 87 25.18 -8.03 -5.65
CA LYS A 87 23.83 -8.58 -5.46
C LYS A 87 23.85 -9.99 -4.87
N ARG A 88 24.73 -10.85 -5.38
CA ARG A 88 24.83 -12.24 -4.93
C ARG A 88 25.42 -12.36 -3.52
N ALA A 89 26.40 -11.54 -3.19
CA ALA A 89 27.00 -11.50 -1.86
C ALA A 89 26.00 -10.99 -0.81
N TYR A 90 25.16 -10.00 -1.16
CA TYR A 90 24.13 -9.46 -0.28
C TYR A 90 23.02 -10.49 -0.02
N ASN A 91 22.50 -11.11 -1.08
CA ASN A 91 21.41 -12.10 -0.98
C ASN A 91 21.77 -13.36 -0.18
N THR A 92 23.06 -13.69 -0.09
CA THR A 92 23.54 -14.89 0.62
C THR A 92 23.95 -14.61 2.08
N ARG A 93 24.12 -13.36 2.47
CA ARG A 93 24.50 -12.98 3.85
C ARG A 93 23.41 -12.27 4.63
N VAL A 94 22.47 -11.60 3.97
CA VAL A 94 21.44 -10.76 4.61
C VAL A 94 20.09 -11.49 4.65
N THR A 95 20.08 -12.71 5.19
CA THR A 95 18.84 -13.41 5.62
C THR A 95 18.57 -13.25 7.12
N ALA A 96 19.18 -12.25 7.77
CA ALA A 96 18.87 -11.87 9.13
C ALA A 96 18.99 -10.34 9.29
N ARG A 97 17.84 -9.68 9.51
CA ARG A 97 17.70 -8.25 9.87
C ARG A 97 18.37 -7.25 8.91
N SER A 98 17.58 -6.70 7.98
CA SER A 98 17.85 -5.42 7.30
C SER A 98 17.73 -4.19 8.23
N SER A 99 18.01 -4.36 9.52
CA SER A 99 18.08 -3.25 10.47
C SER A 99 19.55 -2.96 10.73
N LEU A 100 19.92 -1.70 10.49
CA LEU A 100 21.15 -1.05 10.95
C LEU A 100 22.33 -1.28 10.02
N THR A 101 22.83 -0.18 9.46
CA THR A 101 24.16 0.02 8.85
C THR A 101 24.22 0.08 7.32
N GLU A 102 23.63 1.11 6.72
CA GLU A 102 24.40 1.90 5.75
C GLU A 102 24.34 3.38 6.14
N LYS A 103 25.52 3.94 6.37
CA LYS A 103 25.72 5.38 6.56
C LYS A 103 25.22 6.11 5.32
N GLY A 104 24.30 7.05 5.51
CA GLY A 104 24.06 8.16 4.59
C GLY A 104 23.21 7.85 3.37
N GLY A 105 22.11 7.12 3.53
CA GLY A 105 20.99 7.27 2.61
C GLY A 105 20.18 8.51 3.02
N ASP A 106 19.91 9.42 2.08
CA ASP A 106 18.95 10.51 2.28
C ASP A 106 17.55 9.88 2.41
N HIS A 107 17.22 9.44 3.62
CA HIS A 107 15.86 9.02 3.94
C HIS A 107 14.94 10.21 3.70
N ALA A 108 13.89 10.00 2.91
CA ALA A 108 12.98 11.09 2.59
C ALA A 108 12.14 11.52 3.81
N PHE A 109 11.98 10.63 4.80
CA PHE A 109 11.24 10.89 6.03
C PHE A 109 11.78 10.05 7.22
N CYS A 110 11.64 10.58 8.43
CA CYS A 110 12.12 10.01 9.69
C CYS A 110 11.01 10.06 10.75
N ILE A 111 10.52 8.89 11.18
CA ILE A 111 9.52 8.81 12.26
C ILE A 111 10.27 8.62 13.59
N PRO A 112 10.10 9.54 14.58
CA PRO A 112 10.73 9.42 15.89
C PRO A 112 10.33 8.12 16.61
N LEU A 113 11.27 7.49 17.31
CA LEU A 113 11.04 6.24 18.03
C LEU A 113 10.12 6.42 19.25
N GLU A 114 10.10 7.63 19.81
CA GLU A 114 9.33 7.99 21.01
C GLU A 114 7.85 8.24 20.69
N GLU A 115 7.49 8.42 19.42
CA GLU A 115 6.11 8.67 19.00
C GLU A 115 5.27 7.40 18.99
N ASP A 116 4.06 7.46 19.57
CA ASP A 116 3.11 6.35 19.50
C ASP A 116 2.69 6.16 18.03
N ARG A 117 2.96 4.97 17.50
CA ARG A 117 2.63 4.59 16.12
C ARG A 117 1.18 4.92 15.73
N ARG A 118 0.23 4.75 16.65
CA ARG A 118 -1.19 5.08 16.40
C ARG A 118 -1.43 6.57 16.20
N LYS A 119 -0.68 7.40 16.92
CA LYS A 119 -0.72 8.86 16.77
C LYS A 119 -0.11 9.29 15.45
N VAL A 120 1.02 8.69 15.06
CA VAL A 120 1.65 8.91 13.75
C VAL A 120 0.67 8.59 12.62
N VAL A 121 0.10 7.38 12.63
CA VAL A 121 -0.88 6.95 11.63
C VAL A 121 -2.11 7.87 11.60
N SER A 122 -2.62 8.27 12.77
CA SER A 122 -3.75 9.19 12.86
C SER A 122 -3.41 10.60 12.36
N LYS A 123 -2.18 11.08 12.57
CA LYS A 123 -1.69 12.36 12.05
C LYS A 123 -1.64 12.32 10.52
N ILE A 124 -1.00 11.29 9.95
CA ILE A 124 -0.91 11.08 8.50
C ILE A 124 -2.30 10.97 7.87
N ALA A 125 -3.21 10.19 8.47
CA ALA A 125 -4.56 10.06 7.97
C ALA A 125 -5.32 11.40 7.93
N LYS A 126 -5.01 12.33 8.84
CA LYS A 126 -5.61 13.67 8.88
C LYS A 126 -4.95 14.66 7.93
N SER A 127 -3.64 14.61 7.77
CA SER A 127 -2.87 15.56 6.95
C SER A 127 -2.81 15.18 5.47
N MET A 128 -3.11 13.93 5.13
CA MET A 128 -3.13 13.45 3.76
C MET A 128 -4.06 14.29 2.88
N LYS A 129 -3.54 14.81 1.76
CA LYS A 129 -4.32 15.56 0.77
C LYS A 129 -5.14 14.60 -0.08
N ILE A 130 -6.31 14.23 0.40
CA ILE A 130 -7.19 13.29 -0.30
C ILE A 130 -7.61 13.81 -1.69
N ASP A 131 -7.71 15.12 -1.87
CA ASP A 131 -8.08 15.73 -3.16
C ASP A 131 -7.03 15.46 -4.25
N ASP A 132 -5.75 15.26 -3.88
CA ASP A 132 -4.68 14.93 -4.83
C ASP A 132 -4.86 13.52 -5.44
N LEU A 133 -5.71 12.67 -4.85
CA LEU A 133 -5.99 11.31 -5.34
C LEU A 133 -6.77 11.29 -6.67
N GLU A 134 -7.28 12.43 -7.13
CA GLU A 134 -7.84 12.57 -8.47
C GLU A 134 -6.77 12.46 -9.56
N THR A 135 -5.53 12.83 -9.23
CA THR A 135 -4.41 12.90 -10.19
C THR A 135 -3.22 12.02 -9.81
N LYS A 136 -3.06 11.69 -8.52
CA LYS A 136 -1.95 10.89 -7.99
C LYS A 136 -2.44 9.56 -7.40
N SER A 137 -1.52 8.61 -7.29
CA SER A 137 -1.80 7.35 -6.60
C SER A 137 -1.82 7.53 -5.08
N LEU A 138 -2.58 6.68 -4.37
CA LEU A 138 -2.62 6.69 -2.90
C LEU A 138 -1.23 6.54 -2.27
N LYS A 139 -0.36 5.73 -2.88
CA LYS A 139 1.01 5.53 -2.42
C LYS A 139 1.84 6.82 -2.52
N GLU A 140 1.73 7.55 -3.62
CA GLU A 140 2.45 8.82 -3.82
C GLU A 140 1.96 9.88 -2.83
N VAL A 141 0.65 10.05 -2.69
CA VAL A 141 0.08 11.03 -1.74
C VAL A 141 0.51 10.69 -0.31
N LEU A 142 0.48 9.41 0.08
CA LEU A 142 0.94 8.99 1.41
C LEU A 142 2.44 9.23 1.61
N PHE A 143 3.26 8.92 0.61
CA PHE A 143 4.69 9.15 0.67
C PHE A 143 5.00 10.65 0.81
N GLU A 144 4.40 11.50 -0.04
CA GLU A 144 4.55 12.95 0.06
C GLU A 144 4.09 13.50 1.42
N THR A 145 3.00 12.95 1.96
CA THR A 145 2.49 13.31 3.29
C THR A 145 3.51 12.94 4.38
N LEU A 146 4.11 11.75 4.32
CA LEU A 146 5.14 11.31 5.26
C LEU A 146 6.37 12.21 5.21
N VAL A 147 6.86 12.54 4.01
CA VAL A 147 7.98 13.46 3.80
C VAL A 147 7.68 14.85 4.36
N SER A 148 6.46 15.34 4.16
CA SER A 148 6.04 16.65 4.66
C SER A 148 5.89 16.68 6.19
N ASP A 149 5.32 15.63 6.78
CA ASP A 149 4.96 15.61 8.21
C ASP A 149 6.09 15.13 9.12
N PHE A 150 7.03 14.38 8.57
CA PHE A 150 8.15 13.73 9.27
C PHE A 150 9.43 13.84 8.44
N PRO A 151 9.90 15.05 8.07
CA PRO A 151 11.16 15.18 7.37
C PRO A 151 12.31 14.66 8.24
N CYS A 152 13.27 14.00 7.61
CA CYS A 152 14.63 13.97 8.11
C CYS A 152 15.26 15.36 7.83
#